data_AF-A0A0F2NND6-F1
#
_entry.id   AF-A0A0F2NND6-F1
#
_cell.length_a   1.000
_cell.length_b   1.000
_cell.length_c   1.000
_cell.angle_alpha   90.00
_cell.angle_beta   90.00
_cell.angle_gamma   90.00
#
_symmetry.space_group_name_H-M   'P 1'
#
loop_
_entity.id
_entity.type
_entity.pdbx_description
1 polymer ?
#
loop_
_entity_poly.entity_id
_entity_poly.type
_entity_poly.pdbx_seq_one_letter_code
_entity_poly.pdbx_strand_id
1 'polypeptide(L)'
;MGMLLFMKPNELKNLRNKMGLGQKDLAAILAIPYKTYQNWEQSEDKANYRKIPEEFMEKIKVLSELKARSSATAFPRDLCWLQIPVRQNELEDLKLRADLKEKTVSELLREKVFEVLQSPLL
;
A
#
# COMPACT_ATOMS: atom_id res chain seq x y z
N MET A 1 33.22 6.07 7.04
CA MET A 1 32.69 7.17 6.21
C MET A 1 31.41 6.66 5.55
N GLY A 2 30.28 6.71 6.26
CA GLY A 2 28.99 6.28 5.71
C GLY A 2 28.46 7.37 4.78
N MET A 3 28.45 7.12 3.48
CA MET A 3 27.81 7.98 2.49
C MET A 3 26.29 7.92 2.75
N LEU A 4 25.76 8.83 3.56
CA LEU A 4 24.32 9.05 3.65
C LEU A 4 23.85 9.63 2.32
N LEU A 5 23.50 8.73 1.39
CA LEU A 5 22.87 9.07 0.12
C LEU A 5 21.50 9.67 0.45
N PHE A 6 21.45 11.00 0.49
CA PHE A 6 20.21 11.75 0.56
C PHE A 6 19.42 11.50 -0.72
N MET A 7 18.12 11.25 -0.58
CA MET A 7 17.23 11.09 -1.72
C MET A 7 17.02 12.43 -2.42
N LYS A 8 17.22 12.46 -3.74
CA LYS A 8 17.03 13.66 -4.56
C LYS A 8 15.54 13.96 -4.77
N PRO A 9 15.15 15.22 -5.03
CA PRO A 9 13.76 15.62 -5.26
C PRO A 9 13.02 14.77 -6.31
N ASN A 10 13.69 14.48 -7.43
CA ASN A 10 13.10 13.66 -8.50
C ASN A 10 12.95 12.19 -8.10
N GLU A 11 13.86 11.66 -7.29
CA GLU A 11 13.75 10.29 -6.77
C GLU A 11 12.57 10.17 -5.82
N LEU A 12 12.40 11.16 -4.92
CA LEU A 12 11.25 11.25 -4.02
C LEU A 12 9.93 11.31 -4.81
N LYS A 13 9.86 12.20 -5.80
CA LYS A 13 8.68 12.34 -6.67
C LYS A 13 8.35 11.04 -7.40
N ASN A 14 9.36 10.37 -7.96
CA ASN A 14 9.18 9.10 -8.66
C ASN A 14 8.71 7.98 -7.71
N LEU A 15 9.29 7.90 -6.52
CA LEU A 15 8.88 6.93 -5.50
C LEU A 15 7.42 7.16 -5.07
N ARG A 16 7.05 8.41 -4.81
CA ARG A 16 5.67 8.79 -4.49
C ARG A 16 4.69 8.40 -5.61
N ASN A 17 5.05 8.67 -6.86
CA ASN A 17 4.21 8.30 -8.01
C ASN A 17 4.07 6.78 -8.15
N LYS A 18 5.13 6.00 -7.91
CA LYS A 18 5.06 4.52 -7.89
C LYS A 18 4.10 3.99 -6.83
N MET A 19 3.93 4.71 -5.72
CA MET A 19 2.96 4.38 -4.67
C MET A 19 1.53 4.81 -5.03
N GLY A 20 1.32 5.55 -6.13
CA GLY A 20 0.02 6.09 -6.52
C GLY A 20 -0.51 7.19 -5.60
N LEU A 21 0.39 7.92 -4.92
CA LEU A 21 0.03 8.94 -3.93
C LEU A 21 0.24 10.37 -4.48
N GLY A 22 -0.62 11.30 -4.10
CA GLY A 22 -0.40 12.73 -4.23
C GLY A 22 0.54 13.27 -3.15
N GLN A 23 1.08 14.47 -3.36
CA GLN A 23 1.93 15.15 -2.37
C GLN A 23 1.20 15.38 -1.04
N LYS A 24 -0.10 15.71 -1.08
CA LYS A 24 -0.93 15.90 0.12
C LYS A 24 -1.12 14.59 0.89
N ASP A 25 -1.32 13.48 0.19
CA ASP A 25 -1.52 12.16 0.80
C ASP A 25 -0.27 11.74 1.57
N LEU A 26 0.90 11.87 0.94
CA LEU A 26 2.15 11.48 1.59
C LEU A 26 2.53 12.42 2.74
N ALA A 27 2.25 13.72 2.62
CA ALA A 27 2.40 14.65 3.75
C ALA A 27 1.51 14.27 4.95
N ALA A 28 0.26 13.87 4.69
CA ALA A 28 -0.67 13.42 5.73
C ALA A 28 -0.20 12.10 6.38
N ILE A 29 0.26 11.13 5.60
CA ILE A 29 0.81 9.86 6.11
C ILE A 29 2.02 10.10 7.01
N LEU A 30 2.89 11.04 6.63
CA LEU A 30 4.07 11.41 7.42
C LEU A 30 3.75 12.37 8.57
N ALA A 31 2.49 12.79 8.74
CA ALA A 31 2.04 13.77 9.73
C ALA A 31 2.84 15.09 9.70
N ILE A 32 3.15 15.59 8.50
CA ILE A 32 3.86 16.86 8.30
C ILE A 32 3.02 17.86 7.49
N PRO A 33 3.31 19.16 7.60
CA PRO A 33 2.67 20.15 6.75
C PRO A 33 2.91 19.86 5.26
N TYR A 34 1.87 19.99 4.44
CA TYR A 34 1.95 19.84 2.98
C TYR A 34 3.10 20.64 2.38
N LYS A 35 3.31 21.88 2.86
CA LYS A 35 4.36 22.77 2.37
C LYS A 35 5.76 22.22 2.62
N THR A 36 5.98 21.57 3.76
CA THR A 36 7.25 20.92 4.10
C THR A 36 7.56 19.82 3.09
N TYR A 37 6.60 18.94 2.82
CA TYR A 37 6.77 17.89 1.82
C TYR A 37 6.98 18.46 0.40
N GLN A 38 6.20 19.49 0.03
CA GLN A 38 6.33 20.16 -1.26
C GLN A 38 7.76 20.70 -1.47
N ASN A 39 8.37 21.26 -0.43
CA ASN A 39 9.74 21.80 -0.46
C ASN A 39 10.81 20.72 -0.65
N TRP A 40 10.54 19.47 -0.24
CA TRP A 40 11.44 18.32 -0.47
C TRP A 40 11.45 17.86 -1.92
N GLU A 41 10.32 17.99 -2.63
CA GLU A 41 10.21 17.68 -4.06
C GLU A 41 10.59 18.85 -4.99
N GLN A 42 10.96 20.01 -4.44
CA GLN A 42 11.45 21.12 -5.26
C GLN A 42 12.87 20.87 -5.74
N SER A 43 13.17 21.37 -6.94
CA SER A 43 14.52 21.36 -7.50
C SER A 43 15.51 22.12 -6.60
N GLU A 44 16.75 21.64 -6.53
CA GLU A 44 17.79 22.16 -5.63
C GLU A 44 18.15 23.64 -5.89
N ASP A 45 17.86 24.16 -7.10
CA ASP A 45 18.05 25.56 -7.49
C ASP A 45 17.00 26.51 -6.88
N LYS A 46 15.91 25.99 -6.32
CA LYS A 46 14.85 26.82 -5.75
C LYS A 46 15.18 27.25 -4.33
N ALA A 47 14.93 28.51 -4.00
CA ALA A 47 15.13 29.08 -2.67
C ALA A 47 14.39 28.32 -1.53
N ASN A 48 13.28 27.68 -1.88
CA ASN A 48 12.45 26.92 -0.96
C ASN A 48 12.83 25.43 -0.86
N TYR A 49 13.84 24.97 -1.61
CA TYR A 49 14.33 23.61 -1.51
C TYR A 49 14.78 23.30 -0.09
N ARG A 50 14.38 22.12 0.41
CA ARG A 50 14.81 21.61 1.70
C ARG A 50 15.20 20.14 1.55
N LYS A 51 16.30 19.75 2.19
CA LYS A 51 16.69 18.34 2.29
C LYS A 51 15.70 17.59 3.18
N ILE A 52 15.47 16.32 2.85
CA ILE A 52 14.63 15.43 3.65
C ILE A 52 15.43 15.03 4.91
N PRO A 53 14.88 15.17 6.11
CA PRO A 53 15.52 14.64 7.32
C PRO A 53 15.58 13.10 7.28
N GLU A 54 16.62 12.52 7.88
CA GLU A 54 16.91 11.08 7.82
C GLU A 54 15.76 10.21 8.33
N GLU A 55 15.14 10.60 9.43
CA GLU A 55 13.97 9.92 10.01
C GLU A 55 12.78 9.79 9.05
N PHE A 56 12.61 10.74 8.12
CA PHE A 56 11.54 10.68 7.12
C PHE A 56 11.96 9.86 5.90
N MET A 57 13.25 9.83 5.56
CA MET A 57 13.75 8.96 4.49
C MET A 57 13.50 7.49 4.82
N GLU A 58 13.77 7.07 6.07
CA GLU A 58 13.50 5.71 6.51
C GLU A 58 12.01 5.37 6.44
N LYS A 59 11.14 6.24 6.97
CA LYS A 59 9.68 6.07 6.90
C LYS A 59 9.17 5.95 5.47
N ILE A 60 9.67 6.77 4.55
CA ILE A 60 9.27 6.74 3.14
C ILE A 60 9.71 5.43 2.47
N LYS A 61 10.91 4.93 2.77
CA LYS A 61 11.38 3.63 2.25
C LYS A 61 10.50 2.49 2.73
N VAL A 62 10.27 2.38 4.03
CA VAL A 62 9.39 1.36 4.62
C VAL A 62 7.99 1.42 4.03
N LEU A 63 7.42 2.63 3.90
CA LEU A 63 6.11 2.81 3.27
C LEU A 63 6.08 2.31 1.82
N SER A 64 7.13 2.58 1.05
CA SER A 64 7.23 2.14 -0.34
C SER A 64 7.33 0.63 -0.48
N GLU A 65 8.04 -0.04 0.41
CA GLU A 65 8.17 -1.49 0.46
C GLU A 65 6.84 -2.15 0.87
N LEU A 66 6.17 -1.61 1.89
CA LEU A 66 4.84 -2.06 2.30
C LEU A 66 3.84 -1.89 1.16
N LYS A 67 3.91 -0.77 0.42
CA LYS A 67 3.04 -0.54 -0.73
C LYS A 67 3.33 -1.52 -1.86
N ALA A 68 4.59 -1.74 -2.20
CA ALA A 68 5.01 -2.71 -3.20
C ALA A 68 4.56 -4.14 -2.84
N ARG A 69 4.67 -4.53 -1.57
CA ARG A 69 4.19 -5.82 -1.05
C ARG A 69 2.67 -5.93 -1.12
N SER A 70 1.96 -4.84 -0.80
CA SER A 70 0.48 -4.79 -0.91
C SER A 70 -0.01 -4.81 -2.35
N SER A 71 0.75 -4.30 -3.32
CA SER A 71 0.41 -4.42 -4.74
C SER A 71 0.80 -5.77 -5.33
N ALA A 72 1.84 -6.41 -4.78
CA ALA A 72 2.28 -7.75 -5.20
C ALA A 72 1.41 -8.87 -4.60
N THR A 73 0.74 -8.61 -3.47
CA THR A 73 -0.27 -9.49 -2.91
C THR A 73 -1.63 -8.98 -3.35
N ALA A 74 -2.17 -9.56 -4.42
CA ALA A 74 -3.50 -9.26 -4.95
C ALA A 74 -4.59 -9.70 -3.96
N PHE A 75 -4.64 -9.08 -2.78
CA PHE A 75 -5.79 -9.16 -1.88
C PHE A 75 -6.69 -7.99 -2.21
N PRO A 76 -7.89 -8.25 -2.77
CA PRO A 76 -8.87 -7.20 -3.00
C PRO A 76 -9.16 -6.51 -1.67
N ARG A 77 -9.12 -5.18 -1.69
CA ARG A 77 -9.39 -4.28 -0.54
C ARG A 77 -10.75 -4.50 0.12
N ASP A 78 -11.54 -5.36 -0.49
CA ASP A 78 -12.93 -5.65 -0.17
C ASP A 78 -13.06 -6.79 0.86
N LEU A 79 -11.99 -7.56 1.12
CA LEU A 79 -11.99 -8.63 2.14
C LEU A 79 -11.63 -8.17 3.55
N CYS A 80 -11.06 -6.96 3.71
CA CYS A 80 -10.71 -6.42 5.03
C CYS A 80 -11.92 -6.22 5.94
N TRP A 81 -13.13 -6.17 5.40
CA TRP A 81 -14.35 -5.85 6.16
C TRP A 81 -14.99 -7.06 6.85
N LEU A 82 -14.62 -8.29 6.48
CA LEU A 82 -15.31 -9.46 7.01
C LEU A 82 -14.66 -10.04 8.27
N GLN A 83 -13.38 -9.76 8.56
CA GLN A 83 -12.64 -10.36 9.69
C GLN A 83 -12.86 -11.88 9.85
N ILE A 84 -13.25 -12.60 8.79
CA ILE A 84 -13.56 -14.01 8.88
C ILE A 84 -12.23 -14.75 8.98
N PRO A 85 -11.99 -15.53 10.05
CA PRO A 85 -10.82 -16.37 10.13
C PRO A 85 -10.96 -17.49 9.10
N VAL A 86 -10.37 -17.31 7.93
CA VAL A 86 -10.24 -18.36 6.91
C VAL A 86 -9.03 -19.22 7.29
N ARG A 87 -9.23 -20.52 7.48
CA ARG A 87 -8.12 -21.44 7.76
C ARG A 87 -7.21 -21.56 6.52
N GLN A 88 -5.92 -21.81 6.74
CA GLN A 88 -4.92 -21.83 5.67
C GLN A 88 -5.24 -22.83 4.56
N ASN A 89 -5.75 -24.01 4.91
CA ASN A 89 -6.20 -25.03 3.96
C ASN A 89 -7.40 -24.59 3.12
N GLU A 90 -8.34 -23.84 3.70
CA GLU A 90 -9.49 -23.27 2.99
C GLU A 90 -9.06 -22.18 2.00
N LEU A 91 -8.04 -21.40 2.35
CA LEU A 91 -7.48 -20.39 1.45
C LEU A 91 -6.83 -21.02 0.21
N GLU A 92 -6.09 -22.12 0.38
CA GLU A 92 -5.47 -22.81 -0.75
C GLU A 92 -6.51 -23.46 -1.69
N ASP A 93 -7.57 -24.06 -1.15
CA ASP A 93 -8.69 -24.58 -1.94
C ASP A 93 -9.42 -23.45 -2.71
N LEU A 94 -9.59 -22.28 -2.09
CA LEU A 94 -10.19 -21.12 -2.75
C LEU A 94 -9.32 -20.56 -3.88
N LYS A 95 -7.99 -20.55 -3.72
CA LYS A 95 -7.06 -20.16 -4.80
C LYS A 95 -7.16 -21.12 -5.97
N LEU A 96 -7.16 -22.42 -5.71
CA LEU A 96 -7.31 -23.43 -6.76
C LEU A 96 -8.63 -23.28 -7.53
N ARG A 97 -9.73 -23.02 -6.82
CA ARG A 97 -11.05 -22.78 -7.44
C ARG A 97 -11.14 -21.46 -8.20
N ALA A 98 -10.41 -20.44 -7.77
CA ALA A 98 -10.33 -19.14 -8.45
C ALA A 98 -9.74 -19.32 -9.85
N ASP A 99 -8.62 -20.04 -9.95
CA ASP A 99 -7.94 -20.34 -11.21
C ASP A 99 -8.82 -21.15 -12.17
N LEU A 100 -9.60 -22.12 -11.65
CA LEU A 100 -10.49 -22.96 -12.45
C LEU A 100 -11.75 -22.24 -12.97
N LYS A 101 -12.20 -21.18 -12.27
CA LYS A 101 -13.46 -20.49 -12.57
C LYS A 101 -13.27 -19.13 -13.24
N GLU A 102 -12.03 -18.75 -13.55
CA GLU A 102 -11.65 -17.38 -13.96
C GLU A 102 -12.21 -16.30 -13.00
N LYS A 103 -12.32 -16.65 -11.72
CA LYS A 103 -12.83 -15.76 -10.65
C LYS A 103 -11.70 -15.41 -9.71
N THR A 104 -11.83 -14.30 -9.01
CA THR A 104 -10.94 -13.93 -7.92
C THR A 104 -11.27 -14.70 -6.64
N VAL A 105 -10.27 -14.93 -5.79
CA VAL A 105 -10.46 -15.50 -4.45
C VAL A 105 -11.49 -14.72 -3.63
N SER A 106 -11.63 -13.41 -3.86
CA SER A 106 -12.61 -12.57 -3.19
C SER A 106 -14.04 -12.79 -3.65
N GLU A 107 -14.28 -13.06 -4.92
CA GLU A 107 -15.62 -13.41 -5.42
C GLU A 107 -16.07 -14.73 -4.81
N LEU A 108 -15.17 -15.73 -4.75
CA LEU A 108 -15.47 -17.02 -4.14
C LEU A 108 -15.66 -16.93 -2.61
N LEU A 109 -14.89 -16.07 -1.94
CA LEU A 109 -15.11 -15.82 -0.51
C LEU A 109 -16.45 -15.13 -0.25
N ARG A 110 -16.84 -14.15 -1.07
CA ARG A 110 -18.17 -13.53 -0.96
C ARG A 110 -19.27 -14.55 -1.16
N GLU A 111 -19.18 -15.38 -2.20
CA GLU A 111 -20.14 -16.47 -2.47
C GLU A 111 -20.28 -17.39 -1.26
N LYS A 112 -19.15 -17.89 -0.72
CA LYS A 112 -19.15 -18.76 0.46
C LYS A 112 -19.73 -18.08 1.71
N VAL A 113 -19.47 -16.79 1.89
CA VAL A 113 -20.03 -16.01 3.01
C VAL A 113 -21.53 -15.81 2.83
N PHE A 114 -22.00 -15.51 1.62
CA PHE A 114 -23.43 -15.45 1.31
C PHE A 114 -24.12 -16.80 1.54
N GLU A 115 -23.51 -17.91 1.13
CA GLU A 115 -24.03 -19.26 1.39
C GLU A 115 -24.18 -19.53 2.90
N VAL A 116 -23.16 -19.21 3.70
CA VAL A 116 -23.21 -19.38 5.15
C VAL A 116 -24.29 -18.50 5.79
N LEU A 117 -24.42 -17.24 5.34
CA LEU A 117 -25.43 -16.31 5.87
C LEU A 117 -26.87 -16.63 5.42
N GLN A 118 -27.03 -17.28 4.28
CA GLN A 118 -28.33 -17.71 3.77
C GLN A 118 -28.73 -19.13 4.22
N SER A 119 -27.80 -19.87 4.82
CA SER A 119 -28.11 -21.16 5.42
C SER A 119 -29.01 -20.93 6.64
N PRO A 120 -30.24 -21.46 6.68
CA PRO A 120 -31.02 -21.46 7.91
C PRO A 120 -30.20 -22.20 8.97
N LEU A 121 -30.04 -21.57 10.14
CA LEU A 121 -29.39 -22.18 11.30
C LEU A 121 -30.10 -23.52 11.56
N LEU A 122 -29.40 -24.63 11.31
CA LEU A 122 -29.84 -25.97 11.67
C LEU A 122 -29.93 -26.11 13.20
#